data_AF-K5Z2W6-F1
#
_entry.id   AF-K5Z2W6-F1
#
_cell.length_a   1.000
_cell.length_b   1.000
_cell.length_c   1.000
_cell.angle_alpha   90.00
_cell.angle_beta   90.00
_cell.angle_gamma   90.00
#
_symmetry.space_group_name_H-M   'P 1'
#
loop_
_entity.id
_entity.type
_entity.pdbx_description
1 polymer ?
#
loop_
_entity_poly.entity_id
_entity_poly.type
_entity_poly.pdbx_seq_one_letter_code
_entity_poly.pdbx_strand_id
1 'polypeptide(L)'
;MRIACPNCQTLYDVPDNLLGESVRRLRCEQCGHGWAFAPAPSPEAPPDAAPTPDMPASEAATRRFGQPADPEAAAEMQAALRQEASAPHAAAAAVPPARHTEPDTSKAEIPEGVADRFASLVRAARSQDVDQDEPPAARQAKQAASPLLIVLLVLLLVIALAVAERHLLIRLIPASARLFQALHLR
;
A
#
# COMPACT_ATOMS: atom_id res chain seq x y z
N MET A 1 -0.44 11.91 1.61
CA MET A 1 -1.21 11.81 0.35
C MET A 1 -1.86 10.44 0.20
N ARG A 2 -2.89 10.27 -0.64
CA ARG A 2 -3.53 8.97 -0.88
C ARG A 2 -3.24 8.44 -2.28
N ILE A 3 -2.87 7.17 -2.37
CA ILE A 3 -2.61 6.48 -3.64
C ILE A 3 -3.46 5.22 -3.74
N ALA A 4 -3.90 4.88 -4.95
CA ALA A 4 -4.69 3.68 -5.21
C ALA A 4 -3.92 2.67 -6.07
N CYS A 5 -4.04 1.38 -5.74
CA CYS A 5 -3.47 0.33 -6.58
C CYS A 5 -4.24 0.21 -7.91
N PRO A 6 -3.58 0.23 -9.08
CA PRO A 6 -4.26 0.13 -10.37
C PRO A 6 -4.93 -1.23 -10.62
N ASN A 7 -4.53 -2.27 -9.90
CA ASN A 7 -5.04 -3.63 -10.10
C ASN A 7 -6.26 -3.97 -9.23
N CYS A 8 -6.24 -3.59 -7.94
CA CYS A 8 -7.27 -3.98 -6.98
C CYS A 8 -7.94 -2.79 -6.27
N GLN A 9 -7.56 -1.55 -6.63
CA GLN A 9 -8.15 -0.30 -6.12
C GLN A 9 -8.05 -0.10 -4.60
N THR A 10 -7.23 -0.88 -3.90
CA THR A 10 -6.91 -0.62 -2.49
C THR A 10 -6.25 0.76 -2.35
N LEU A 11 -6.75 1.57 -1.41
CA LEU A 11 -6.18 2.88 -1.07
C LEU A 11 -5.15 2.74 0.05
N TYR A 12 -4.05 3.46 -0.09
CA TYR A 12 -2.99 3.57 0.91
C TYR A 12 -2.77 5.04 1.25
N ASP A 13 -2.59 5.34 2.53
CA ASP A 13 -2.13 6.65 2.99
C ASP A 13 -0.61 6.60 3.10
N VAL A 14 0.07 7.41 2.28
CA VAL A 14 1.53 7.44 2.21
C VAL A 14 1.98 8.87 2.49
N PRO A 15 2.93 9.07 3.40
CA PRO A 15 3.44 10.41 3.70
C PRO A 15 4.38 10.90 2.58
N ASP A 16 4.29 12.19 2.26
CA ASP A 16 4.95 12.80 1.09
C ASP A 16 6.48 12.70 1.11
N ASN A 17 7.06 12.66 2.31
CA ASN A 17 8.49 12.45 2.54
C ASN A 17 9.00 11.09 2.04
N LEU A 18 8.14 10.08 1.88
CA LEU A 18 8.54 8.75 1.40
C LEU A 18 8.46 8.60 -0.12
N LEU A 19 7.65 9.43 -0.80
CA LEU A 19 7.55 9.38 -2.27
C LEU A 19 8.50 10.36 -2.95
N GLY A 20 8.85 11.48 -2.31
CA GLY A 20 9.82 12.45 -2.82
C GLY A 20 9.50 12.94 -4.24
N GLU A 21 10.45 13.58 -4.91
CA GLU A 21 10.34 14.03 -6.32
C GLU A 21 10.73 12.93 -7.32
N SER A 22 11.28 11.81 -6.84
CA SER A 22 11.80 10.75 -7.69
C SER A 22 10.74 9.70 -8.04
N VAL A 23 10.79 9.18 -9.27
CA VAL A 23 10.00 8.02 -9.68
C VAL A 23 10.36 6.81 -8.82
N ARG A 24 9.39 6.27 -8.07
CA ARG A 24 9.61 5.11 -7.18
C ARG A 24 8.73 3.94 -7.59
N ARG A 25 9.27 2.72 -7.49
CA ARG A 25 8.45 1.50 -7.62
C ARG A 25 7.74 1.22 -6.30
N LEU A 26 6.42 1.11 -6.37
CA LEU A 26 5.54 0.71 -5.28
C LEU A 26 5.06 -0.71 -5.51
N ARG A 27 4.69 -1.41 -4.43
CA ARG A 27 4.14 -2.76 -4.48
C ARG A 27 2.88 -2.80 -3.62
N CYS A 28 1.79 -3.35 -4.16
CA CYS A 28 0.54 -3.54 -3.43
C CYS A 28 0.68 -4.68 -2.42
N GLU A 29 0.25 -4.49 -1.17
CA GLU A 29 0.25 -5.55 -0.17
C GLU A 29 -0.91 -6.54 -0.35
N GLN A 30 -2.04 -6.06 -0.89
CA GLN A 30 -3.23 -6.90 -1.12
C GLN A 30 -3.08 -7.85 -2.32
N CYS A 31 -2.56 -7.38 -3.45
CA CYS A 31 -2.47 -8.19 -4.69
C CYS A 31 -1.03 -8.43 -5.19
N GLY A 32 -0.01 -7.82 -4.56
CA GLY A 32 1.39 -7.97 -4.95
C GLY A 32 1.82 -7.22 -6.21
N HIS A 33 0.92 -6.54 -6.92
CA HIS A 33 1.22 -5.80 -8.16
C HIS A 33 2.19 -4.64 -7.89
N GLY A 34 3.24 -4.55 -8.71
CA GLY A 34 4.23 -3.48 -8.64
C GLY A 34 4.05 -2.46 -9.76
N TRP A 35 4.00 -1.16 -9.43
CA TRP A 35 3.88 -0.07 -10.40
C TRP A 35 4.83 1.08 -10.07
N ALA A 36 5.17 1.90 -11.07
CA ALA A 36 5.94 3.12 -10.87
C ALA A 36 4.99 4.28 -10.55
N PHE A 37 5.29 5.01 -9.47
CA PHE A 37 4.60 6.25 -9.13
C PHE A 37 5.53 7.42 -9.43
N ALA A 38 5.02 8.37 -10.21
CA ALA A 38 5.65 9.65 -10.47
C ALA A 38 4.70 10.73 -9.92
N PRO A 39 5.11 11.53 -8.92
CA PRO A 39 4.33 12.69 -8.53
C PRO A 39 4.23 13.64 -9.71
N ALA A 40 3.08 14.31 -9.85
CA ALA A 40 2.97 15.39 -10.82
C ALA A 40 4.05 16.45 -10.50
N PRO A 41 4.73 17.02 -11.52
CA PRO A 41 5.67 18.09 -11.27
C PRO A 41 4.94 19.19 -10.49
N SER A 42 5.50 19.57 -9.34
CA SER A 42 5.05 20.77 -8.64
C SER A 42 5.09 21.91 -9.66
N PRO A 43 4.04 22.74 -9.79
CA PRO A 43 4.11 23.91 -10.63
C PRO A 43 5.27 24.76 -10.11
N GLU A 44 6.38 24.74 -10.82
CA GLU A 44 7.48 25.66 -10.60
C GLU A 44 6.86 27.05 -10.67
N ALA A 45 7.06 27.84 -9.61
CA ALA A 45 6.67 29.24 -9.63
C ALA A 45 7.20 29.84 -10.93
N PRO A 46 6.37 30.55 -11.72
CA PRO A 46 6.82 31.07 -13.00
C PRO A 46 8.12 31.85 -12.78
N PRO A 47 9.17 31.62 -13.58
CA PRO A 47 10.32 32.50 -13.56
C PRO A 47 9.81 33.92 -13.81
N ASP A 48 10.29 34.83 -12.97
CA ASP A 48 10.03 36.26 -12.98
C ASP A 48 9.72 36.76 -14.40
N ALA A 49 8.46 37.14 -14.61
CA ALA A 49 8.01 37.63 -15.88
C ALA A 49 8.81 38.89 -16.21
N ALA A 50 9.63 38.83 -17.27
CA ALA A 50 10.07 40.02 -17.97
C ALA A 50 8.82 40.87 -18.31
N PRO A 51 8.90 42.22 -18.23
CA PRO A 51 7.73 43.06 -18.42
C PRO A 51 7.25 42.93 -19.86
N THR A 52 6.12 42.26 -20.06
CA THR A 52 5.37 42.29 -21.32
C THR A 52 4.69 43.65 -21.48
N PRO A 53 4.62 44.20 -22.71
CA PRO A 53 3.97 45.48 -22.98
C PRO A 53 2.48 45.44 -22.64
N ASP A 54 1.97 46.56 -22.13
CA ASP A 54 0.57 46.80 -21.78
C ASP A 54 -0.41 46.26 -22.82
N MET A 55 -1.15 45.22 -22.43
CA MET A 55 -2.48 44.92 -22.98
C MET A 55 -3.52 45.30 -21.93
N PRO A 56 -4.63 45.95 -22.31
CA PRO A 56 -5.59 46.49 -21.37
C PRO A 56 -6.20 45.38 -20.52
N ALA A 57 -6.19 45.62 -19.21
CA ALA A 57 -6.78 44.78 -18.18
C ALA A 57 -8.23 44.43 -18.53
N SER A 58 -8.47 43.15 -18.80
CA SER A 58 -9.82 42.60 -18.81
C SER A 58 -10.29 42.51 -17.36
N GLU A 59 -11.05 43.51 -16.92
CA GLU A 59 -11.90 43.47 -15.73
C GLU A 59 -12.95 42.36 -15.89
N ALA A 60 -12.59 41.10 -15.65
CA ALA A 60 -13.58 40.01 -15.68
C ALA A 60 -13.24 38.79 -14.81
N ALA A 61 -12.27 38.85 -13.89
CA ALA A 61 -11.84 37.66 -13.16
C ALA A 61 -11.76 37.80 -11.62
N THR A 62 -12.57 38.68 -11.02
CA THR A 62 -12.83 38.61 -9.56
C THR A 62 -14.26 38.14 -9.31
N ARG A 63 -14.62 36.93 -9.74
CA ARG A 63 -15.77 36.22 -9.16
C ARG A 63 -15.30 35.41 -7.97
N ARG A 64 -15.56 35.94 -6.78
CA ARG A 64 -15.38 35.22 -5.51
C ARG A 64 -16.41 34.09 -5.46
N PHE A 65 -15.96 32.83 -5.34
CA PHE A 65 -16.86 31.69 -5.14
C PHE A 65 -17.77 31.97 -3.93
N GLY A 66 -19.08 32.05 -4.17
CA GLY A 66 -20.10 32.33 -3.15
C GLY A 66 -20.89 33.64 -3.33
N GLN A 67 -20.52 34.51 -4.27
CA GLN A 67 -21.34 35.69 -4.58
C GLN A 67 -22.40 35.30 -5.64
N PRO A 68 -23.71 35.31 -5.33
CA PRO A 68 -24.73 35.20 -6.36
C PRO A 68 -24.55 36.38 -7.32
N ALA A 69 -24.45 36.08 -8.61
CA ALA A 69 -24.14 37.06 -9.65
C ALA A 69 -25.26 38.09 -9.85
N ASP A 70 -26.43 37.87 -9.26
CA ASP A 70 -27.57 38.78 -9.34
C ASP A 70 -28.50 38.54 -8.14
N PRO A 71 -28.85 39.58 -7.33
CA PRO A 71 -29.85 39.44 -6.26
C PRO A 71 -31.23 39.02 -6.79
N GLU A 72 -31.53 39.30 -8.06
CA GLU A 72 -32.80 38.93 -8.69
C GLU A 72 -32.92 37.42 -8.92
N ALA A 73 -31.84 36.78 -9.38
CA ALA A 73 -31.79 35.32 -9.57
C ALA A 73 -31.86 34.54 -8.24
N ALA A 74 -31.32 35.11 -7.15
CA ALA A 74 -31.42 34.52 -5.81
C ALA A 74 -32.85 34.60 -5.25
N ALA A 75 -33.57 35.69 -5.54
CA ALA A 75 -34.98 35.86 -5.19
C ALA A 75 -35.90 34.90 -5.95
N GLU A 76 -35.67 34.66 -7.25
CA GLU A 76 -36.42 33.66 -8.02
C GLU A 76 -36.22 32.23 -7.49
N MET A 77 -34.99 31.86 -7.14
CA MET A 77 -34.70 30.54 -6.56
C MET A 77 -35.43 30.34 -5.23
N GLN A 78 -35.43 31.34 -4.35
CA GLN A 78 -36.16 31.27 -3.08
C GLN A 78 -37.68 31.23 -3.26
N ALA A 79 -38.21 31.93 -4.27
CA ALA A 79 -39.64 31.87 -4.60
C ALA A 79 -40.05 30.47 -5.07
N ALA A 80 -39.24 29.82 -5.91
CA ALA A 80 -39.50 28.46 -6.40
C ALA A 80 -39.51 27.43 -5.26
N LEU A 81 -38.51 27.44 -4.36
CA LEU A 81 -38.47 26.52 -3.22
C LEU A 81 -39.69 26.69 -2.28
N ARG A 82 -40.14 27.93 -2.09
CA ARG A 82 -41.30 28.22 -1.23
C ARG A 82 -42.60 27.71 -1.86
N GLN A 83 -42.70 27.74 -3.18
CA GLN A 83 -43.83 27.21 -3.93
C GLN A 83 -43.91 25.68 -3.88
N GLU A 84 -42.78 24.97 -3.94
CA GLU A 84 -42.73 23.52 -3.68
C GLU A 84 -43.11 23.16 -2.23
N ALA A 85 -42.63 23.93 -1.25
CA ALA A 85 -42.92 23.68 0.17
C ALA A 85 -44.39 23.97 0.55
N SER A 86 -45.12 24.71 -0.27
CA SER A 86 -46.53 25.07 -0.01
C SER A 86 -47.53 24.25 -0.83
N ALA A 87 -47.07 23.28 -1.64
CA ALA A 87 -47.94 22.27 -2.20
C ALA A 87 -48.50 21.40 -1.06
N PRO A 88 -49.83 21.30 -0.89
CA PRO A 88 -50.41 20.49 0.17
C PRO A 88 -50.05 19.03 -0.09
N HIS A 89 -49.23 18.45 0.80
CA HIS A 89 -48.95 17.03 0.89
C HIS A 89 -50.21 16.29 1.37
N ALA A 90 -51.25 16.30 0.55
CA ALA A 90 -52.55 15.70 0.81
C ALA A 90 -52.71 14.42 -0.02
N ALA A 91 -51.77 13.47 0.06
CA ALA A 91 -51.95 12.09 -0.39
C ALA A 91 -50.73 11.20 -0.06
N ALA A 92 -50.46 10.94 1.21
CA ALA A 92 -49.62 9.81 1.61
C ALA A 92 -50.13 9.19 2.93
N ALA A 93 -51.44 9.01 3.00
CA ALA A 93 -52.04 8.02 3.89
C ALA A 93 -52.10 6.69 3.14
N ALA A 94 -51.75 5.60 3.83
CA ALA A 94 -51.80 4.19 3.42
C ALA A 94 -50.54 3.60 2.75
N VAL A 95 -49.43 3.56 3.50
CA VAL A 95 -48.57 2.37 3.47
C VAL A 95 -49.16 1.38 4.48
N PRO A 96 -49.68 0.20 4.06
CA PRO A 96 -50.12 -0.82 5.01
C PRO A 96 -48.92 -1.32 5.82
N PRO A 97 -49.04 -1.52 7.14
CA PRO A 97 -47.96 -2.08 7.92
C PRO A 97 -47.63 -3.47 7.37
N ALA A 98 -46.39 -3.64 6.90
CA ALA A 98 -45.84 -4.94 6.59
C ALA A 98 -46.02 -5.83 7.83
N ARG A 99 -46.75 -6.93 7.65
CA ARG A 99 -46.91 -7.96 8.68
C ARG A 99 -45.51 -8.48 9.01
N HIS A 100 -45.04 -8.19 10.20
CA HIS A 100 -43.97 -8.96 10.81
C HIS A 100 -44.49 -10.39 10.98
N THR A 101 -44.08 -11.30 10.10
CA THR A 101 -44.07 -12.72 10.44
C THR A 101 -43.05 -12.87 11.56
N GLU A 102 -43.55 -12.92 12.80
CA GLU A 102 -42.84 -13.44 13.95
C GLU A 102 -42.28 -14.82 13.55
N PRO A 103 -40.94 -15.01 13.52
CA PRO A 103 -40.39 -16.33 13.32
C PRO A 103 -40.72 -17.16 14.57
N ASP A 104 -41.63 -18.11 14.37
CA ASP A 104 -42.04 -19.13 15.32
C ASP A 104 -40.81 -19.67 16.05
N THR A 105 -40.65 -19.25 17.30
CA THR A 105 -39.55 -19.65 18.18
C THR A 105 -39.86 -21.02 18.79
N SER A 106 -40.42 -21.93 18.00
CA SER A 106 -40.52 -23.34 18.34
C SER A 106 -39.16 -23.99 18.12
N LYS A 107 -38.37 -23.99 19.20
CA LYS A 107 -37.45 -25.09 19.54
C LYS A 107 -36.61 -25.58 18.36
N ALA A 108 -35.84 -24.68 17.74
CA ALA A 108 -34.74 -25.09 16.90
C ALA A 108 -33.68 -25.70 17.81
N GLU A 109 -33.65 -27.03 17.89
CA GLU A 109 -32.51 -27.79 18.39
C GLU A 109 -31.28 -27.31 17.62
N ILE A 110 -30.47 -26.48 18.28
CA ILE A 110 -29.20 -26.00 17.72
C ILE A 110 -28.35 -27.26 17.52
N PRO A 111 -27.97 -27.62 16.28
CA PRO A 111 -27.18 -28.82 16.06
C PRO A 111 -25.86 -28.69 16.83
N GLU A 112 -25.51 -29.69 17.63
CA GLU A 112 -24.42 -29.65 18.65
C GLU A 112 -23.05 -29.21 18.09
N GLY A 113 -22.84 -29.24 16.77
CA GLY A 113 -21.59 -28.78 16.14
C GLY A 113 -21.50 -27.28 15.80
N VAL A 114 -22.58 -26.50 15.91
CA VAL A 114 -22.55 -25.06 15.55
C VAL A 114 -21.87 -24.23 16.64
N ALA A 115 -22.10 -24.58 17.91
CA ALA A 115 -21.45 -23.94 19.04
C ALA A 115 -19.92 -24.13 18.98
N ASP A 116 -19.46 -25.32 18.62
CA ASP A 116 -18.03 -25.63 18.47
C ASP A 116 -17.40 -24.89 17.29
N ARG A 117 -18.10 -24.80 16.16
CA ARG A 117 -17.63 -24.02 15.00
C ARG A 117 -17.51 -22.54 15.35
N PHE A 118 -18.49 -21.98 16.04
CA PHE A 118 -18.45 -20.58 16.47
C PHE A 118 -17.33 -20.35 17.49
N ALA A 119 -17.16 -21.26 18.46
CA ALA A 119 -16.05 -21.21 19.41
C ALA A 119 -14.68 -21.30 18.72
N SER A 120 -14.55 -22.10 17.66
CA SER A 120 -13.33 -22.20 16.86
C SER A 120 -13.02 -20.90 16.11
N LEU A 121 -14.04 -20.24 15.53
CA LEU A 121 -13.90 -18.99 14.79
C LEU A 121 -13.55 -17.83 15.73
N VAL A 122 -14.19 -17.76 16.89
CA VAL A 122 -13.89 -16.73 17.91
C VAL A 122 -12.49 -16.91 18.48
N ARG A 123 -12.03 -18.16 18.67
CA ARG A 123 -10.66 -18.44 19.13
C ARG A 123 -9.63 -18.09 18.05
N ALA A 124 -9.90 -18.42 16.79
CA ALA A 124 -9.03 -18.08 15.66
C ALA A 124 -8.88 -16.56 15.49
N ALA A 125 -9.99 -15.81 15.59
CA ALA A 125 -9.97 -14.35 15.50
C ALA A 125 -9.18 -13.71 16.64
N ARG A 126 -9.37 -14.16 17.89
CA ARG A 126 -8.59 -13.66 19.04
C ARG A 126 -7.12 -14.00 19.00
N SER A 127 -6.74 -15.17 18.47
CA SER A 127 -5.32 -15.52 18.34
C SER A 127 -4.59 -14.69 17.27
N GLN A 128 -5.34 -14.03 16.37
CA GLN A 128 -4.76 -13.25 15.28
C GLN A 128 -4.36 -11.82 15.72
N ASP A 129 -4.90 -11.33 16.84
CA ASP A 129 -4.66 -9.97 17.34
C ASP A 129 -3.42 -9.84 18.26
N VAL A 130 -2.74 -10.94 18.62
CA VAL A 130 -1.67 -10.92 19.65
C VAL A 130 -0.26 -10.68 19.07
N ASP A 131 -0.09 -10.56 17.75
CA ASP A 131 1.23 -10.37 17.11
C ASP A 131 1.54 -8.93 16.63
N GLN A 132 0.73 -7.92 16.99
CA GLN A 132 0.90 -6.53 16.51
C GLN A 132 1.58 -5.51 17.44
N ASP A 133 2.20 -5.94 18.56
CA ASP A 133 2.95 -5.04 19.45
C ASP A 133 4.39 -5.51 19.74
N GLU A 134 5.08 -6.06 18.72
CA GLU A 134 6.52 -6.27 18.80
C GLU A 134 7.25 -5.08 18.13
N PRO A 135 8.05 -4.29 18.87
CA PRO A 135 8.75 -3.14 18.31
C PRO A 135 9.66 -3.58 17.14
N PRO A 136 9.78 -2.78 16.06
CA PRO A 136 10.47 -3.16 14.82
C PRO A 136 11.99 -3.40 14.93
N ALA A 137 12.53 -3.48 16.15
CA ALA A 137 13.97 -3.63 16.39
C ALA A 137 14.49 -5.07 16.31
N ALA A 138 13.64 -6.11 16.31
CA ALA A 138 14.11 -7.50 16.43
C ALA A 138 13.75 -8.47 15.28
N ARG A 139 12.86 -8.09 14.34
CA ARG A 139 12.45 -8.96 13.22
C ARG A 139 13.10 -8.64 11.86
N GLN A 140 14.31 -8.06 11.86
CA GLN A 140 15.16 -7.96 10.65
C GLN A 140 16.37 -8.91 10.65
N ALA A 141 16.36 -9.96 11.48
CA ALA A 141 17.39 -10.99 11.47
C ALA A 141 17.14 -12.15 10.47
N LYS A 142 16.20 -12.01 9.52
CA LYS A 142 16.10 -12.91 8.36
C LYS A 142 16.84 -12.32 7.16
N GLN A 143 18.16 -12.43 7.25
CA GLN A 143 19.02 -12.95 6.19
C GLN A 143 18.74 -12.44 4.76
N ALA A 144 18.85 -11.12 4.54
CA ALA A 144 19.57 -10.72 3.34
C ALA A 144 21.03 -11.11 3.61
N ALA A 145 21.44 -12.31 3.19
CA ALA A 145 22.85 -12.67 3.23
C ALA A 145 23.59 -11.55 2.49
N SER A 146 24.36 -10.78 3.26
CA SER A 146 25.17 -9.69 2.74
C SER A 146 25.87 -10.20 1.49
N PRO A 147 25.83 -9.48 0.35
CA PRO A 147 26.50 -9.91 -0.87
C PRO A 147 27.99 -10.24 -0.60
N LEU A 148 28.58 -9.60 0.41
CA LEU A 148 29.93 -9.88 0.90
C LEU A 148 30.06 -11.27 1.56
N LEU A 149 29.05 -11.75 2.29
CA LEU A 149 29.04 -13.09 2.88
C LEU A 149 28.94 -14.16 1.80
N ILE A 150 28.13 -13.94 0.76
CA ILE A 150 28.04 -14.85 -0.39
C ILE A 150 29.39 -14.92 -1.12
N VAL A 151 30.02 -13.77 -1.40
CA VAL A 151 31.35 -13.72 -2.02
C VAL A 151 32.41 -14.43 -1.16
N LEU A 152 32.39 -14.21 0.15
CA LEU A 152 33.33 -14.87 1.07
C LEU A 152 33.13 -16.38 1.13
N LEU A 153 31.87 -16.86 1.07
CA LEU A 153 31.55 -18.28 1.07
C LEU A 153 31.99 -18.94 -0.24
N VAL A 154 31.77 -18.29 -1.38
CA VAL A 154 32.28 -18.75 -2.69
C VAL A 154 33.82 -18.79 -2.70
N LEU A 155 34.48 -17.76 -2.18
CA LEU A 155 35.94 -17.73 -2.07
C LEU A 155 36.47 -18.89 -1.21
N LEU A 156 35.87 -19.13 -0.04
CA LEU A 156 36.23 -20.24 0.83
C LEU A 156 36.03 -21.60 0.15
N LEU A 157 34.95 -21.77 -0.61
CA LEU A 157 34.69 -22.98 -1.38
C LEU A 157 35.79 -23.24 -2.42
N VAL A 158 36.19 -22.21 -3.18
CA VAL A 158 37.27 -22.31 -4.18
C VAL A 158 38.61 -22.68 -3.51
N ILE A 159 38.93 -22.05 -2.38
CA ILE A 159 40.15 -22.38 -1.62
C ILE A 159 40.10 -23.83 -1.12
N ALA A 160 38.97 -24.28 -0.59
CA ALA A 160 38.81 -25.65 -0.12
C ALA A 160 38.98 -26.68 -1.24
N LEU A 161 38.42 -26.42 -2.42
CA LEU A 161 38.59 -27.25 -3.62
C LEU A 161 40.06 -27.33 -4.05
N ALA A 162 40.76 -26.21 -4.11
CA ALA A 162 42.19 -26.18 -4.46
C ALA A 162 43.05 -26.97 -3.47
N VAL A 163 42.76 -26.88 -2.16
CA VAL A 163 43.45 -27.65 -1.12
C VAL A 163 43.13 -29.15 -1.23
N ALA A 164 41.88 -29.51 -1.54
CA ALA A 164 41.46 -30.89 -1.72
C ALA A 164 42.13 -31.54 -2.93
N GLU A 165 42.20 -30.85 -4.08
CA GLU A 165 42.93 -31.32 -5.26
C GLU A 165 44.42 -31.49 -4.97
N ARG A 166 45.04 -30.54 -4.26
CA ARG A 166 46.43 -30.68 -3.83
C ARG A 166 46.63 -31.94 -2.98
N HIS A 167 45.73 -32.22 -2.05
CA HIS A 167 45.79 -33.44 -1.24
C HIS A 167 45.59 -34.72 -2.06
N LEU A 168 44.71 -34.69 -3.07
CA LEU A 168 44.55 -35.80 -4.02
C LEU A 168 45.81 -36.03 -4.85
N LEU A 169 46.40 -34.96 -5.40
CA LEU A 169 47.65 -35.04 -6.17
C LEU A 169 48.82 -35.61 -5.34
N ILE A 170 48.94 -35.17 -4.09
CA ILE A 170 49.96 -35.71 -3.15
C ILE A 170 49.73 -37.20 -2.88
N ARG A 171 48.47 -37.66 -2.84
CA ARG A 171 48.14 -39.08 -2.63
C ARG A 171 48.32 -39.94 -3.88
N LEU A 172 48.06 -39.41 -5.07
CA LEU A 172 48.18 -40.17 -6.33
C LEU A 172 49.62 -40.26 -6.85
N ILE A 173 50.50 -39.30 -6.53
CA ILE A 173 51.89 -39.29 -7.06
C ILE A 173 52.90 -39.07 -5.91
N PRO A 174 53.22 -40.11 -5.12
CA PRO A 174 54.17 -40.00 -4.00
C PRO A 174 55.60 -39.64 -4.44
N ALA A 175 55.95 -39.84 -5.72
CA ALA A 175 57.24 -39.44 -6.28
C ALA A 175 57.45 -37.91 -6.32
N SER A 176 56.37 -37.12 -6.36
CA SER A 176 56.44 -35.66 -6.43
C SER A 176 56.85 -35.00 -5.09
N ALA A 177 56.68 -35.70 -3.96
CA ALA A 177 57.01 -35.18 -2.64
C ALA A 177 58.50 -34.82 -2.49
N ARG A 178 59.40 -35.56 -3.17
CA ARG A 178 60.84 -35.27 -3.17
C ARG A 178 61.21 -34.01 -3.95
N LEU A 179 60.47 -33.69 -5.01
CA LEU A 179 60.66 -32.47 -5.81
C LEU A 179 60.20 -31.21 -5.08
N PHE A 180 59.07 -31.25 -4.38
CA PHE A 180 58.61 -30.12 -3.56
C PHE A 180 59.51 -29.84 -2.37
N GLN A 181 60.08 -30.88 -1.73
CA GLN A 181 61.09 -30.70 -0.69
C GLN A 181 62.39 -30.07 -1.22
N ALA A 182 62.82 -30.44 -2.42
CA ALA A 182 64.02 -29.87 -3.05
C ALA A 182 63.84 -28.38 -3.44
N LEU A 183 62.61 -27.93 -3.66
CA LEU A 183 62.30 -26.55 -4.08
C LEU A 183 61.93 -25.61 -2.91
N HIS A 184 61.96 -26.08 -1.65
CA HIS A 184 61.71 -25.28 -0.44
C HIS A 184 60.43 -24.39 -0.44
N LEU A 185 59.41 -24.73 -1.24
CA LEU A 185 58.09 -24.12 -1.12
C LEU A 185 57.32 -24.83 0.00
N ARG A 186 57.43 -24.28 1.21
CA ARG A 186 56.76 -24.77 2.42
C ARG A 186 55.45 -24.04 2.65
#